data_AF-A0A0S2S3L9-F1
#
_entry.id   AF-A0A0S2S3L9-F1
#
_cell.length_a   1.000
_cell.length_b   1.000
_cell.length_c   1.000
_cell.angle_alpha   90.00
_cell.angle_beta   90.00
_cell.angle_gamma   90.00
#
_symmetry.space_group_name_H-M   'P 1'
#
loop_
_entity.id
_entity.type
_entity.pdbx_description
1 polymer ?
#
loop_
_entity_poly.entity_id
_entity_poly.type
_entity_poly.pdbx_seq_one_letter_code
_entity_poly.pdbx_strand_id
1 'polypeptide(L)'
;MKKKHLIASALSLGLLGGAIAVPSAIFADSGVTNSANTSTYATQDEVKTPGNHDVGLFRTKDLFNVNLDGKSPLTEFSISPGYGHVKLRVKNNTNATLTFTLKHVDSGKDYFTKYVGAGDTFNWYSTDGFSSGLRSGNYEIQWRAGGAYVDASAWAISATNPDEL
;
A
#
# COMPACT_ATOMS: atom_id res chain seq x y z
N MET A 1 -13.13 30.20 -58.14
CA MET A 1 -12.04 29.22 -58.38
C MET A 1 -10.88 29.56 -57.45
N LYS A 2 -10.84 28.97 -56.24
CA LYS A 2 -9.82 28.00 -55.75
C LYS A 2 -8.35 28.33 -56.09
N LYS A 3 -7.53 28.46 -55.04
CA LYS A 3 -6.34 27.61 -54.81
C LYS A 3 -5.99 27.58 -53.32
N LYS A 4 -5.89 26.38 -52.78
CA LYS A 4 -5.49 26.06 -51.40
C LYS A 4 -4.01 25.64 -51.47
N HIS A 5 -3.17 26.16 -50.58
CA HIS A 5 -1.81 25.66 -50.41
C HIS A 5 -1.76 24.79 -49.16
N LEU A 6 -1.57 23.49 -49.39
CA LEU A 6 -1.26 22.49 -48.38
C LEU A 6 0.25 22.39 -48.29
N ILE A 7 0.83 22.53 -47.10
CA ILE A 7 2.23 22.21 -46.84
C ILE A 7 2.25 20.89 -46.09
N ALA A 8 2.57 19.81 -46.81
CA ALA A 8 2.84 18.51 -46.25
C ALA A 8 4.29 18.48 -45.74
N SER A 9 4.49 18.20 -44.45
CA SER A 9 5.81 17.92 -43.89
C SER A 9 6.03 16.41 -43.89
N ALA A 10 6.99 15.94 -44.67
CA ALA A 10 7.43 14.55 -44.66
C ALA A 10 8.49 14.37 -43.57
N LEU A 11 8.18 13.63 -42.50
CA LEU A 11 9.19 13.09 -41.59
C LEU A 11 9.60 11.70 -42.08
N SER A 12 10.80 11.58 -42.63
CA SER A 12 11.49 10.30 -42.78
C SER A 12 12.61 10.22 -41.74
N LEU A 13 12.48 9.33 -40.76
CA LEU A 13 13.61 8.86 -39.97
C LEU A 13 13.76 7.35 -40.20
N GLY A 14 14.91 6.98 -40.76
CA GLY A 14 15.26 5.63 -41.15
C GLY A 14 15.39 4.69 -39.95
N LEU A 15 15.06 3.42 -40.19
CA LEU A 15 15.43 2.31 -39.32
C LEU A 15 16.95 2.15 -39.35
N LEU A 16 17.61 2.43 -38.23
CA LEU A 16 18.92 1.88 -37.93
C LEU A 16 18.73 0.75 -36.92
N GLY A 17 18.84 -0.48 -37.43
CA GLY A 17 19.03 -1.66 -36.61
C GLY A 17 20.40 -1.60 -35.94
N GLY A 18 20.39 -1.69 -34.62
CA GLY A 18 21.58 -1.91 -33.81
C GLY A 18 21.21 -2.89 -32.72
N ALA A 19 21.64 -4.14 -32.87
CA ALA A 19 21.59 -5.10 -31.79
C ALA A 19 22.57 -4.63 -30.71
N ILE A 20 22.05 -4.21 -29.56
CA ILE A 20 22.90 -3.92 -28.40
C ILE A 20 23.07 -5.25 -27.66
N ALA A 21 24.25 -5.85 -27.83
CA ALA A 21 24.69 -6.95 -26.99
C ALA A 21 24.88 -6.42 -25.57
N VAL A 22 24.10 -6.94 -24.61
CA VAL A 22 24.26 -6.63 -23.19
C VAL A 22 25.38 -7.53 -22.65
N PRO A 23 26.47 -7.00 -22.08
CA PRO A 23 27.39 -7.82 -21.31
C PRO A 23 26.68 -8.24 -20.01
N SER A 24 26.60 -9.54 -19.75
CA SER A 24 26.28 -10.06 -18.42
C SER A 24 27.45 -9.75 -17.48
N ALA A 25 27.38 -8.65 -16.74
CA ALA A 25 28.28 -8.41 -15.62
C ALA A 25 27.73 -9.14 -14.38
N ILE A 26 28.44 -10.17 -13.95
CA ILE A 26 28.25 -10.83 -12.66
C ILE A 26 28.95 -9.95 -11.63
N PHE A 27 28.19 -9.17 -10.86
CA PHE A 27 28.69 -8.55 -9.65
C PHE A 27 28.40 -9.49 -8.48
N ALA A 28 29.43 -10.21 -8.06
CA ALA A 28 29.47 -10.76 -6.71
C ALA A 28 29.85 -9.61 -5.77
N ASP A 29 28.85 -9.02 -5.12
CA ASP A 29 29.06 -8.21 -3.92
C ASP A 29 28.65 -9.05 -2.72
N SER A 30 29.64 -9.44 -1.93
CA SER A 30 29.46 -10.19 -0.70
C SER A 30 29.25 -9.21 0.45
N GLY A 31 28.06 -8.62 0.45
CA GLY A 31 27.52 -7.87 1.60
C GLY A 31 26.42 -8.69 2.25
N VAL A 32 26.75 -9.54 3.22
CA VAL A 32 25.74 -10.08 4.14
C VAL A 32 25.23 -8.93 4.99
N THR A 33 24.12 -8.34 4.58
CA THR A 33 23.22 -7.64 5.49
C THR A 33 21.94 -8.47 5.56
N ASN A 34 21.94 -9.44 6.48
CA ASN A 34 20.68 -9.97 6.99
C ASN A 34 19.97 -8.84 7.75
N SER A 35 19.33 -7.93 7.04
CA SER A 35 18.23 -7.16 7.63
C SER A 35 17.01 -8.07 7.59
N ALA A 36 17.02 -9.08 8.47
CA ALA A 36 15.80 -9.72 8.88
C ALA A 36 14.97 -8.63 9.58
N ASN A 37 14.10 -7.95 8.82
CA ASN A 37 12.94 -7.32 9.41
C ASN A 37 12.01 -8.46 9.83
N THR A 38 12.39 -9.12 10.91
CA THR A 38 11.50 -9.93 11.72
C THR A 38 10.50 -8.96 12.29
N SER A 39 9.39 -8.73 11.56
CA SER A 39 8.16 -8.27 12.19
C SER A 39 7.79 -9.33 13.20
N THR A 40 8.26 -9.13 14.43
CA THR A 40 7.88 -9.93 15.57
C THR A 40 6.45 -9.54 15.84
N TYR A 41 5.51 -10.30 15.28
CA TYR A 41 4.12 -10.27 15.75
C TYR A 41 4.18 -10.62 17.23
N ALA A 42 4.06 -9.62 18.09
CA ALA A 42 3.82 -9.85 19.49
C ALA A 42 2.42 -10.47 19.59
N THR A 43 2.36 -11.79 19.69
CA THR A 43 1.22 -12.48 20.26
C THR A 43 1.08 -11.96 21.69
N GLN A 44 0.06 -11.14 21.93
CA GLN A 44 -0.31 -10.78 23.29
C GLN A 44 -1.04 -11.99 23.89
N ASP A 45 -0.24 -12.94 24.40
CA ASP A 45 -0.71 -13.98 25.30
C ASP A 45 -1.17 -13.32 26.60
N GLU A 46 -2.48 -13.28 26.84
CA GLU A 46 -3.00 -13.20 28.20
C GLU A 46 -3.29 -14.64 28.67
N VAL A 47 -2.41 -15.14 29.54
CA VAL A 47 -2.60 -16.41 30.24
C VAL A 47 -3.71 -16.26 31.29
N LYS A 48 -4.82 -16.99 31.12
CA LYS A 48 -5.63 -17.48 32.25
C LYS A 48 -6.32 -18.82 31.92
N THR A 49 -5.93 -19.86 32.64
CA THR A 49 -6.37 -21.27 32.51
C THR A 49 -7.57 -21.56 33.44
N PRO A 50 -8.25 -22.74 33.39
CA PRO A 50 -8.86 -23.49 32.29
C PRO A 50 -10.40 -23.55 32.41
N GLY A 51 -11.13 -23.42 31.30
CA GLY A 51 -12.57 -23.63 31.24
C GLY A 51 -12.99 -24.09 29.84
N ASN A 52 -13.39 -25.37 29.77
CA ASN A 52 -14.00 -26.10 28.67
C ASN A 52 -14.63 -25.27 27.51
N HIS A 53 -14.17 -25.54 26.29
CA HIS A 53 -14.79 -25.28 24.97
C HIS A 53 -15.29 -23.87 24.65
N ASP A 54 -14.38 -22.98 24.26
CA ASP A 54 -14.52 -22.23 23.01
C ASP A 54 -13.11 -21.84 22.57
N VAL A 55 -12.59 -22.45 21.50
CA VAL A 55 -11.37 -21.94 20.88
C VAL A 55 -11.82 -20.68 20.15
N GLY A 56 -11.81 -19.55 20.88
CA GLY A 56 -12.20 -18.26 20.35
C GLY A 56 -11.45 -18.01 19.06
N LEU A 57 -12.13 -18.21 17.94
CA LEU A 57 -11.58 -17.92 16.63
C LEU A 57 -11.33 -16.42 16.62
N PHE A 58 -10.08 -15.99 16.69
CA PHE A 58 -9.73 -14.57 16.62
C PHE A 58 -10.36 -13.99 15.36
N ARG A 59 -11.34 -13.13 15.58
CA ARG A 59 -12.18 -12.54 14.53
C ARG A 59 -11.51 -11.38 13.83
N THR A 60 -10.54 -10.76 14.49
CA THR A 60 -9.76 -9.64 14.00
C THR A 60 -8.26 -9.96 13.98
N LYS A 61 -7.52 -9.24 13.14
CA LYS A 61 -6.05 -9.27 13.05
C LYS A 61 -5.50 -7.89 12.80
N ASP A 62 -4.48 -7.51 13.56
CA ASP A 62 -3.70 -6.30 13.29
C ASP A 62 -2.94 -6.44 11.97
N LEU A 63 -3.01 -5.39 11.14
CA LEU A 63 -2.25 -5.32 9.89
C LEU A 63 -0.96 -4.52 10.09
N PHE A 64 -1.08 -3.32 10.67
CA PHE A 64 0.05 -2.47 11.01
C PHE A 64 -0.36 -1.35 11.98
N ASN A 65 0.64 -0.78 12.66
CA ASN A 65 0.55 0.47 13.41
C ASN A 65 1.89 1.19 13.30
N VAL A 66 1.93 2.28 12.53
CA VAL A 66 3.18 2.92 12.10
C VAL A 66 3.12 4.44 12.26
N ASN A 67 4.28 5.00 12.59
CA ASN A 67 4.57 6.42 12.40
C ASN A 67 5.26 6.60 11.05
N LEU A 68 4.79 7.58 10.30
CA LEU A 68 5.23 7.87 8.95
C LEU A 68 6.06 9.14 8.98
N ASP A 69 7.29 9.04 8.51
CA ASP A 69 8.21 10.15 8.31
C ASP A 69 8.91 10.02 6.94
N GLY A 70 9.37 11.14 6.38
CA GLY A 70 10.05 11.20 5.09
C GLY A 70 9.18 11.74 3.96
N LYS A 71 9.74 11.82 2.74
CA LYS A 71 9.05 12.43 1.59
C LYS A 71 7.93 11.56 0.99
N SER A 72 8.13 10.24 0.99
CA SER A 72 7.21 9.30 0.36
C SER A 72 7.30 7.92 1.01
N PRO A 73 7.01 7.79 2.31
CA PRO A 73 7.09 6.49 2.98
C PRO A 73 6.12 5.49 2.35
N LEU A 74 6.49 4.22 2.40
CA LEU A 74 5.71 3.08 1.92
C LEU A 74 5.36 2.20 3.12
N THR A 75 4.11 1.74 3.20
CA THR A 75 3.68 0.76 4.21
C THR A 75 3.20 -0.49 3.50
N GLU A 76 3.87 -1.60 3.75
CA GLU A 76 3.53 -2.91 3.21
C GLU A 76 2.82 -3.76 4.28
N PHE A 77 1.80 -4.51 3.88
CA PHE A 77 1.08 -5.43 4.75
C PHE A 77 0.38 -6.52 3.93
N SER A 78 -0.08 -7.57 4.60
CA SER A 78 -0.76 -8.69 3.94
C SER A 78 -2.10 -8.98 4.60
N ILE A 79 -3.14 -9.21 3.78
CA ILE A 79 -4.46 -9.62 4.24
C ILE A 79 -4.57 -11.14 4.15
N SER A 80 -4.84 -11.79 5.28
CA SER A 80 -5.07 -13.24 5.35
C SER A 80 -6.35 -13.64 4.60
N PRO A 81 -6.39 -14.83 3.97
CA PRO A 81 -7.64 -15.40 3.45
C PRO A 81 -8.74 -15.42 4.50
N GLY A 82 -9.92 -14.90 4.15
CA GLY A 82 -11.07 -14.79 5.04
C GLY A 82 -11.12 -13.54 5.92
N TYR A 83 -10.10 -12.66 5.89
CA TYR A 83 -10.05 -11.42 6.69
C TYR A 83 -10.17 -10.16 5.81
N GLY A 84 -11.01 -10.21 4.78
CA GLY A 84 -11.08 -9.14 3.77
C GLY A 84 -11.64 -7.81 4.30
N HIS A 85 -12.32 -7.80 5.44
CA HIS A 85 -12.91 -6.58 5.99
C HIS A 85 -11.82 -5.78 6.71
N VAL A 86 -11.61 -4.52 6.32
CA VAL A 86 -10.50 -3.71 6.84
C VAL A 86 -11.01 -2.38 7.37
N LYS A 87 -10.44 -1.97 8.50
CA LYS A 87 -10.54 -0.61 9.03
C LYS A 87 -9.16 0.03 9.03
N LEU A 88 -9.08 1.22 8.49
CA LEU A 88 -7.87 2.04 8.46
C LEU A 88 -8.16 3.37 9.15
N ARG A 89 -7.27 3.77 10.05
CA ARG A 89 -7.26 5.12 10.61
C ARG A 89 -5.94 5.79 10.31
N VAL A 90 -6.01 7.04 9.87
CA VAL A 90 -4.87 7.88 9.53
C VAL A 90 -5.01 9.20 10.25
N LYS A 91 -3.99 9.60 10.99
CA LYS A 91 -3.89 10.93 11.60
C LYS A 91 -2.74 11.67 10.95
N ASN A 92 -3.06 12.76 10.26
CA ASN A 92 -2.09 13.65 9.64
C ASN A 92 -1.62 14.69 10.67
N ASN A 93 -0.33 14.69 11.00
CA ASN A 93 0.24 15.69 11.91
C ASN A 93 0.90 16.86 11.16
N THR A 94 0.96 16.80 9.82
CA THR A 94 1.50 17.89 9.00
C THR A 94 0.53 19.05 8.83
N ASN A 95 1.07 20.19 8.37
CA ASN A 95 0.30 21.34 7.90
C ASN A 95 -0.09 21.25 6.42
N ALA A 96 0.15 20.11 5.76
CA ALA A 96 -0.17 19.88 4.34
C ALA A 96 -1.25 18.80 4.21
N THR A 97 -1.94 18.76 3.07
CA THR A 97 -2.84 17.64 2.77
C THR A 97 -2.03 16.37 2.55
N LEU A 98 -2.33 15.34 3.34
CA LEU A 98 -1.78 14.00 3.16
C LEU A 98 -2.62 13.25 2.12
N THR A 99 -1.95 12.69 1.13
CA THR A 99 -2.53 11.82 0.11
C THR A 99 -1.97 10.42 0.28
N PHE A 100 -2.83 9.41 0.20
CA PHE A 100 -2.39 8.03 0.23
C PHE A 100 -3.13 7.15 -0.78
N THR A 101 -2.39 6.23 -1.38
CA THR A 101 -2.89 5.31 -2.40
C THR A 101 -2.71 3.87 -1.93
N LEU A 102 -3.79 3.10 -1.95
CA LEU A 102 -3.76 1.66 -1.63
C LEU A 102 -3.70 0.85 -2.94
N LYS A 103 -2.73 -0.05 -3.03
CA LYS A 103 -2.55 -0.97 -4.16
C LYS A 103 -2.42 -2.41 -3.67
N HIS A 104 -3.04 -3.32 -4.41
CA HIS A 104 -2.83 -4.76 -4.25
C HIS A 104 -1.64 -5.17 -5.11
N VAL A 105 -0.55 -5.58 -4.46
CA VAL A 105 0.73 -5.85 -5.09
C VAL A 105 0.63 -7.03 -6.04
N ASP A 106 0.01 -8.13 -5.60
CA ASP A 106 -0.03 -9.38 -6.36
C ASP A 106 -0.80 -9.26 -7.69
N SER A 107 -1.78 -8.36 -7.77
CA SER A 107 -2.53 -8.11 -9.01
C SER A 107 -2.18 -6.78 -9.68
N GLY A 108 -1.30 -5.97 -9.09
CA GLY A 108 -0.99 -4.61 -9.54
C GLY A 108 -2.17 -3.64 -9.54
N LYS A 109 -3.28 -3.95 -8.86
CA LYS A 109 -4.52 -3.16 -8.95
C LYS A 109 -4.52 -2.06 -7.90
N ASP A 110 -4.71 -0.81 -8.34
CA ASP A 110 -5.02 0.31 -7.45
C ASP A 110 -6.47 0.19 -6.93
N TYR A 111 -6.65 0.35 -5.63
CA TYR A 111 -7.96 0.28 -4.98
C TYR A 111 -8.57 1.67 -4.80
N PHE A 112 -7.80 2.61 -4.27
CA PHE A 112 -8.24 3.99 -4.15
C PHE A 112 -7.07 4.93 -3.92
N THR A 113 -7.35 6.22 -4.07
CA THR A 113 -6.56 7.32 -3.48
C THR A 113 -7.47 8.14 -2.56
N LYS A 114 -6.98 8.48 -1.37
CA LYS A 114 -7.70 9.26 -0.36
C LYS A 114 -6.84 10.43 0.11
N TYR A 115 -7.52 11.40 0.73
CA TYR A 115 -6.94 12.66 1.18
C TYR A 115 -7.32 12.89 2.64
N VAL A 116 -6.37 13.38 3.43
CA VAL A 116 -6.55 13.77 4.82
C VAL A 116 -6.05 15.20 4.95
N GLY A 117 -6.90 16.11 5.40
CA GLY A 117 -6.53 17.51 5.59
C GLY A 117 -5.40 17.69 6.61
N ALA A 118 -4.84 18.89 6.65
CA ALA A 118 -3.79 19.26 7.60
C ALA A 118 -4.30 19.12 9.04
N GLY A 119 -3.56 18.42 9.91
CA GLY A 119 -3.97 18.16 11.29
C GLY A 119 -5.17 17.21 11.47
N ASP A 120 -5.78 16.72 10.39
CA ASP A 120 -7.01 15.95 10.44
C ASP A 120 -6.78 14.47 10.74
N THR A 121 -7.87 13.80 11.15
CA THR A 121 -7.94 12.35 11.26
C THR A 121 -8.99 11.80 10.30
N PHE A 122 -8.62 10.75 9.58
CA PHE A 122 -9.47 10.04 8.63
C PHE A 122 -9.65 8.60 9.06
N ASN A 123 -10.89 8.09 8.96
CA ASN A 123 -11.22 6.68 9.14
C ASN A 123 -11.83 6.15 7.85
N TRP A 124 -11.47 4.94 7.47
CA TRP A 124 -12.00 4.26 6.29
C TRP A 124 -12.32 2.81 6.60
N TYR A 125 -13.42 2.34 6.02
CA TYR A 125 -13.85 0.96 6.08
C TYR A 125 -13.87 0.37 4.68
N SER A 126 -13.43 -0.88 4.53
CA SER A 126 -13.45 -1.58 3.25
C SER A 126 -14.84 -1.62 2.63
N THR A 127 -15.88 -1.69 3.47
CA THR A 127 -17.29 -1.72 3.07
C THR A 127 -17.75 -0.47 2.32
N ASP A 128 -17.04 0.66 2.42
CA ASP A 128 -17.36 1.90 1.71
C ASP A 128 -17.27 1.76 0.17
N GLY A 129 -16.54 0.75 -0.32
CA GLY A 129 -16.41 0.45 -1.75
C GLY A 129 -16.28 -1.02 -2.11
N PHE A 130 -16.11 -1.89 -1.11
CA PHE A 130 -15.87 -3.33 -1.25
C PHE A 130 -16.72 -4.06 -0.21
N SER A 131 -18.02 -4.21 -0.47
CA SER A 131 -18.98 -4.81 0.48
C SER A 131 -18.61 -6.24 0.89
N SER A 132 -18.02 -7.03 -0.01
CA SER A 132 -17.52 -8.37 0.27
C SER A 132 -16.10 -8.40 0.85
N GLY A 133 -15.55 -7.24 1.24
CA GLY A 133 -14.18 -7.11 1.69
C GLY A 133 -13.15 -7.02 0.54
N LEU A 134 -11.92 -6.78 0.93
CA LEU A 134 -10.74 -6.81 0.06
C LEU A 134 -10.32 -8.25 -0.22
N ARG A 135 -9.54 -8.42 -1.30
CA ARG A 135 -8.93 -9.70 -1.64
C ARG A 135 -7.83 -10.02 -0.62
N SER A 136 -7.58 -11.29 -0.36
CA SER A 136 -6.38 -11.70 0.37
C SER A 136 -5.14 -11.54 -0.49
N GLY A 137 -4.01 -11.18 0.13
CA GLY A 137 -2.75 -10.99 -0.58
C GLY A 137 -1.96 -9.82 -0.02
N ASN A 138 -0.94 -9.42 -0.75
CA ASN A 138 -0.02 -8.36 -0.38
C ASN A 138 -0.53 -7.01 -0.86
N TYR A 139 -0.38 -6.01 0.01
CA TYR A 139 -0.81 -4.64 -0.20
C TYR A 139 0.29 -3.67 0.14
N GLU A 140 0.26 -2.54 -0.54
CA GLU A 140 1.11 -1.39 -0.23
C GLU A 140 0.26 -0.12 -0.14
N ILE A 141 0.61 0.75 0.81
CA ILE A 141 0.12 2.13 0.86
C ILE A 141 1.29 3.06 0.62
N GLN A 142 1.19 3.85 -0.44
CA GLN A 142 2.11 4.94 -0.71
C GLN A 142 1.57 6.23 -0.12
N TRP A 143 2.33 6.84 0.80
CA TRP A 143 1.99 8.10 1.45
C TRP A 143 2.72 9.28 0.80
N ARG A 144 2.05 10.43 0.64
CA ARG A 144 2.62 11.66 0.06
C ARG A 144 1.99 12.89 0.70
N ALA A 145 2.74 13.98 0.86
CA ALA A 145 2.24 15.25 1.39
C ALA A 145 2.44 16.41 0.41
N GLY A 146 2.09 16.21 -0.87
CA GLY A 146 2.12 17.29 -1.87
C GLY A 146 3.50 17.94 -2.10
N GLY A 147 4.60 17.22 -1.84
CA GLY A 147 5.97 17.74 -1.91
C GLY A 147 6.59 18.11 -0.56
N ALA A 148 5.78 18.22 0.49
CA ALA A 148 6.26 18.31 1.87
C ALA A 148 6.70 16.92 2.39
N TYR A 149 7.33 16.93 3.56
CA TYR A 149 7.56 15.71 4.34
C TYR A 149 6.23 15.24 4.92
N VAL A 150 6.03 13.92 4.91
CA VAL A 150 4.96 13.25 5.63
C VAL A 150 5.34 13.21 7.11
N ASP A 151 4.41 13.60 7.97
CA ASP A 151 4.40 13.33 9.40
C ASP A 151 2.98 12.88 9.75
N ALA A 152 2.80 11.58 9.94
CA ALA A 152 1.51 11.00 10.20
C ALA A 152 1.62 9.74 11.05
N SER A 153 0.49 9.29 11.60
CA SER A 153 0.36 7.96 12.19
C SER A 153 -0.79 7.23 11.51
N ALA A 154 -0.58 5.94 11.23
CA ALA A 154 -1.58 5.12 10.59
C ALA A 154 -1.63 3.74 11.24
N TRP A 155 -2.83 3.22 11.44
CA TRP A 155 -3.03 1.84 11.86
C TRP A 155 -4.19 1.21 11.12
N ALA A 156 -4.11 -0.10 10.94
CA ALA A 156 -5.17 -0.85 10.32
C ALA A 156 -5.34 -2.22 10.98
N ILE A 157 -6.59 -2.66 11.00
CA ILE A 157 -6.99 -4.00 11.41
C ILE A 157 -7.82 -4.63 10.30
N SER A 158 -7.84 -5.96 10.28
CA SER A 158 -8.65 -6.78 9.39
C SER A 158 -9.56 -7.71 10.19
N ALA A 159 -10.67 -8.13 9.60
CA ALA A 159 -11.67 -8.95 10.28
C ALA A 159 -12.38 -9.92 9.32
N THR A 160 -12.96 -10.96 9.91
CA THR A 160 -13.76 -11.95 9.18
C THR A 160 -15.16 -11.47 8.83
N ASN A 161 -15.68 -10.49 9.57
CA ASN A 161 -16.96 -9.83 9.33
C ASN A 161 -16.82 -8.31 9.55
N PRO A 162 -17.53 -7.45 8.80
CA PRO A 162 -17.48 -6.00 9.00
C PRO A 162 -18.00 -5.54 10.38
N ASP A 163 -18.87 -6.30 11.04
CA ASP A 163 -19.40 -5.96 12.38
C ASP A 163 -18.33 -6.04 13.49
N GLU A 164 -17.15 -6.57 13.17
CA GLU A 164 -16.02 -6.76 14.08
C GLU A 164 -15.00 -5.60 14.05
N LEU A 165 -15.25 -4.54 13.26
CA LEU A 165 -14.32 -3.43 12.97
C LEU A 165 -14.58 -2.13 13.75
#